data_AF-A0A8S3U0W1-F1
#
_entry.id   AF-A0A8S3U0W1-F1
#
_cell.length_a   1.000
_cell.length_b   1.000
_cell.length_c   1.000
_cell.angle_alpha   90.00
_cell.angle_beta   90.00
_cell.angle_gamma   90.00
#
_symmetry.space_group_name_H-M   'P 1'
#
loop_
_entity.id
_entity.type
_entity.pdbx_description
1 polymer ?
#
loop_
_entity_poly.entity_id
_entity_poly.type
_entity_poly.pdbx_seq_one_letter_code
_entity_poly.pdbx_strand_id
1 'polypeptide(L)'
;MAEQQRPTTTHEITYYLNIENAKIIALFMVTGFLMYHGVIHLKYSNDTCKWLLSDGRFPGYNTWQPYGCMMHKYTKSDARMCMHYISYWGKRNHIAFLGDSRIRQLYYEFVNLLSNEPVKNYKAHTNLHFKDDEIKVSADFLWHPMVNTSMFYVYKSWLMNEPLNRPNQIITGSATWSIKLNNASEDALKNFQVNLTMIQPLFKNLKADKNTDIIWMLQDPVDENRLGLNRSMITNRQIDQYNKVAIDLLDESQAKVWSSSDFWPKESDNQLKI
;
A
#
# COMPACT_ATOMS: atom_id res chain seq x y z
N MET A 1 -8.86 -62.45 53.00
CA MET A 1 -9.43 -61.59 51.94
C MET A 1 -8.50 -60.41 51.79
N ALA A 2 -7.93 -60.22 50.60
CA ALA A 2 -7.04 -59.09 50.33
C ALA A 2 -7.90 -57.82 50.20
N GLU A 3 -7.63 -56.82 51.04
CA GLU A 3 -8.25 -55.51 50.95
C GLU A 3 -7.45 -54.68 49.95
N GLN A 4 -8.01 -54.53 48.75
CA GLN A 4 -7.40 -53.80 47.65
C GLN A 4 -7.53 -52.30 47.93
N GLN A 5 -6.44 -51.67 48.41
CA GLN A 5 -6.35 -50.23 48.63
C GLN A 5 -6.66 -49.48 47.33
N ARG A 6 -7.77 -48.73 47.35
CA ARG A 6 -8.22 -47.88 46.25
C ARG A 6 -7.30 -46.65 46.18
N PRO A 7 -6.65 -46.35 45.05
CA PRO A 7 -5.72 -45.22 44.97
C PRO A 7 -6.48 -43.91 45.25
N THR A 8 -5.90 -43.06 46.10
CA THR A 8 -6.49 -41.79 46.51
C THR A 8 -6.45 -40.81 45.34
N THR A 9 -7.58 -40.15 45.06
CA THR A 9 -7.81 -39.27 43.90
C THR A 9 -6.74 -38.20 43.74
N THR A 10 -6.16 -37.73 44.85
CA THR A 10 -5.05 -36.77 44.86
C THR A 10 -3.79 -37.30 44.17
N HIS A 11 -3.47 -38.59 44.33
CA HIS A 11 -2.29 -39.21 43.74
C HIS A 11 -2.42 -39.37 42.22
N GLU A 12 -3.65 -39.53 41.73
CA GLU A 12 -3.95 -39.55 40.30
C GLU A 12 -3.81 -38.15 39.67
N ILE A 13 -4.27 -37.11 40.36
CA ILE A 13 -4.19 -35.72 39.86
C ILE A 13 -2.73 -35.28 39.70
N THR A 14 -1.87 -35.53 40.70
CA THR A 14 -0.44 -35.17 40.65
C THR A 14 0.32 -35.99 39.60
N TYR A 15 -0.12 -37.21 39.30
CA TYR A 15 0.47 -38.03 38.24
C TYR A 15 0.26 -37.41 36.86
N TYR A 16 -0.92 -36.86 36.59
CA TYR A 16 -1.21 -36.20 35.31
C TYR A 16 -0.69 -34.75 35.25
N LEU A 17 -0.82 -33.99 36.33
CA LEU A 17 -0.37 -32.59 36.41
C LEU A 17 1.06 -32.47 36.94
N ASN A 18 2.01 -32.99 36.17
CA ASN A 18 3.44 -32.87 36.47
C ASN A 18 4.19 -32.07 35.38
N ILE A 19 5.42 -31.64 35.72
CA ILE A 19 6.25 -30.79 34.86
C ILE A 19 6.63 -31.49 33.54
N GLU A 20 6.82 -32.81 33.53
CA GLU A 20 7.17 -33.55 32.32
C GLU A 20 5.99 -33.58 31.33
N ASN A 21 4.78 -33.90 31.81
CA ASN A 21 3.57 -33.87 31.01
C ASN A 21 3.28 -32.45 30.50
N ALA A 22 3.47 -31.42 31.34
CA ALA A 22 3.30 -30.03 30.94
C ALA A 22 4.28 -29.63 29.81
N LYS A 23 5.54 -30.08 29.87
CA LYS A 23 6.53 -29.87 28.80
C LYS A 23 6.13 -30.55 27.50
N ILE A 24 5.60 -31.78 27.58
CA ILE A 24 5.12 -32.53 26.41
C ILE A 24 3.93 -31.80 25.76
N ILE A 25 2.96 -31.36 26.56
CA ILE A 25 1.80 -30.59 26.08
C ILE A 25 2.27 -29.26 25.46
N ALA A 26 3.18 -28.55 26.11
CA ALA A 26 3.74 -27.31 25.58
C ALA A 26 4.46 -27.52 24.24
N LEU A 27 5.24 -28.60 24.10
CA LEU A 27 5.91 -28.95 22.84
C LEU A 27 4.89 -29.21 21.73
N PHE A 28 3.84 -29.98 21.98
CA PHE A 28 2.79 -30.22 20.99
C PHE A 28 2.04 -28.95 20.64
N MET A 29 1.75 -28.09 21.63
CA MET A 29 1.07 -26.83 21.41
C MET A 29 1.92 -25.87 20.56
N VAL A 30 3.20 -25.68 20.89
CA VAL A 30 4.13 -24.83 20.11
C VAL A 30 4.32 -25.39 18.72
N THR A 31 4.53 -26.71 18.58
CA THR A 31 4.66 -27.36 17.26
C THR A 31 3.39 -27.21 16.44
N GLY A 32 2.21 -27.36 17.07
CA GLY A 32 0.92 -27.14 16.45
C GLY A 32 0.75 -25.70 15.96
N PHE A 33 1.15 -24.71 16.75
CA PHE A 33 1.16 -23.31 16.33
C PHE A 33 2.13 -23.06 15.17
N LEU A 34 3.36 -23.58 15.23
CA LEU A 34 4.33 -23.46 14.14
C LEU A 34 3.83 -24.09 12.85
N MET A 35 3.23 -25.28 12.91
CA MET A 35 2.63 -25.93 11.75
C MET A 35 1.43 -25.16 11.22
N TYR A 36 0.53 -24.70 12.10
CA TYR A 36 -0.64 -23.91 11.72
C TYR A 36 -0.23 -22.61 11.02
N HIS A 37 0.67 -21.83 11.62
CA HIS A 37 1.20 -20.61 11.03
C HIS A 37 1.99 -20.91 9.76
N GLY A 38 2.76 -22.00 9.71
CA GLY A 38 3.46 -22.46 8.51
C GLY A 38 2.51 -22.76 7.35
N VAL A 39 1.41 -23.49 7.61
CA VAL A 39 0.37 -23.78 6.61
C VAL A 39 -0.32 -22.49 6.15
N ILE A 40 -0.61 -21.56 7.07
CA ILE A 40 -1.16 -20.25 6.70
C ILE A 40 -0.20 -19.49 5.79
N HIS A 41 1.09 -19.44 6.12
CA HIS A 41 2.09 -18.75 5.31
C HIS A 41 2.24 -19.38 3.93
N LEU A 42 2.26 -20.71 3.84
CA LEU A 42 2.37 -21.43 2.57
C LEU A 42 1.11 -21.28 1.70
N LYS A 43 -0.08 -21.29 2.30
CA LYS A 43 -1.35 -21.26 1.55
C LYS A 43 -1.77 -19.85 1.14
N TYR A 44 -1.55 -18.86 2.00
CA TYR A 44 -2.06 -17.50 1.80
C TYR A 44 -1.00 -16.50 1.35
N SER A 45 0.30 -16.87 1.37
CA SER A 45 1.40 -15.94 1.07
C SER A 45 1.17 -14.60 1.79
N ASN A 46 0.84 -14.64 3.09
CA ASN A 46 0.55 -13.45 3.88
C ASN A 46 1.86 -12.71 4.19
N ASP A 47 2.27 -11.90 3.22
CA ASP A 47 3.25 -10.84 3.43
C ASP A 47 2.58 -9.74 4.25
N THR A 48 3.16 -9.38 5.39
CA THR A 48 2.74 -8.22 6.17
C THR A 48 2.60 -6.94 5.32
N CYS A 49 3.37 -6.84 4.22
CA CYS A 49 3.25 -5.74 3.26
C CYS A 49 1.94 -5.77 2.47
N LYS A 50 1.32 -6.94 2.27
CA LYS A 50 0.01 -7.04 1.62
C LYS A 50 -1.06 -6.46 2.54
N TRP A 51 -1.14 -6.93 3.79
CA TRP A 51 -2.09 -6.41 4.77
C TRP A 51 -1.93 -4.91 5.03
N LEU A 52 -0.69 -4.42 5.05
CA LEU A 52 -0.40 -3.00 5.14
C LEU A 52 -1.16 -2.18 4.09
N LEU A 53 -1.30 -2.71 2.87
CA LEU A 53 -1.91 -2.03 1.74
C LEU A 53 -3.40 -2.35 1.57
N SER A 54 -3.88 -3.51 2.05
CA SER A 54 -5.24 -3.99 1.72
C SER A 54 -6.16 -4.30 2.88
N ASP A 55 -5.65 -4.71 4.04
CA ASP A 55 -6.48 -5.35 5.07
C ASP A 55 -6.21 -4.80 6.47
N GLY A 56 -7.22 -4.17 7.06
CA GLY A 56 -7.10 -3.51 8.35
C GLY A 56 -8.37 -2.80 8.77
N ARG A 57 -8.22 -1.87 9.70
CA ARG A 57 -9.29 -1.01 10.20
C ARG A 57 -8.76 0.35 10.64
N PHE A 58 -9.67 1.28 10.88
CA PHE A 58 -9.37 2.53 11.57
C PHE A 58 -9.90 2.45 13.01
N PRO A 59 -9.07 2.11 14.03
CA PRO A 59 -9.51 1.98 15.43
C PRO A 59 -9.83 3.32 16.13
N GLY A 60 -10.04 4.39 15.35
CA GLY A 60 -10.32 5.76 15.73
C GLY A 60 -10.41 6.62 14.47
N TYR A 61 -10.49 7.94 14.59
CA TYR A 61 -10.82 8.79 13.43
C TYR A 61 -9.71 8.93 12.37
N ASN A 62 -8.43 8.64 12.65
CA ASN A 62 -7.34 9.11 11.76
C ASN A 62 -6.12 8.18 11.63
N THR A 63 -6.21 6.87 11.91
CA THR A 63 -5.03 6.00 11.79
C THR A 63 -5.38 4.65 11.20
N TRP A 64 -4.79 4.34 10.04
CA TRP A 64 -4.89 3.02 9.43
C TRP A 64 -4.12 2.01 10.26
N GLN A 65 -4.75 0.87 10.53
CA GLN A 65 -4.19 -0.19 11.35
C GLN A 65 -4.40 -1.53 10.62
N PRO A 66 -3.37 -2.05 9.94
CA PRO A 66 -3.45 -3.34 9.27
C PRO A 66 -3.63 -4.47 10.27
N TYR A 67 -4.18 -5.59 9.82
CA TYR A 67 -4.27 -6.78 10.65
C TYR A 67 -2.87 -7.39 10.87
N GLY A 68 -2.66 -7.97 12.04
CA GLY A 68 -1.43 -8.71 12.37
C GLY A 68 -0.21 -7.89 12.81
N CYS A 69 -0.17 -6.56 12.60
CA CYS A 69 0.93 -5.72 13.09
C CYS A 69 0.46 -4.30 13.43
N MET A 70 0.98 -3.70 14.51
CA MET A 70 0.70 -2.29 14.84
C MET A 70 1.50 -1.34 13.93
N MET A 71 0.85 -0.28 13.41
CA MET A 71 1.57 0.71 12.60
C MET A 71 2.50 1.56 13.46
N HIS A 72 3.76 1.67 13.04
CA HIS A 72 4.69 2.64 13.63
C HIS A 72 4.41 4.04 13.09
N LYS A 73 4.37 5.03 13.99
CA LYS A 73 4.29 6.45 13.62
C LYS A 73 5.69 7.00 13.45
N TYR A 74 6.17 7.02 12.21
CA TYR A 74 7.51 7.51 11.88
C TYR A 74 7.66 9.01 12.17
N THR A 75 8.68 9.36 12.94
CA THR A 75 9.17 10.75 13.04
C THR A 75 10.04 11.09 11.83
N LYS A 76 10.37 12.38 11.65
CA LYS A 76 11.34 12.80 10.61
C LYS A 76 12.69 12.10 10.80
N SER A 77 13.16 11.98 12.04
CA SER A 77 14.41 11.29 12.37
C SER A 77 14.34 9.81 11.97
N ASP A 78 13.24 9.12 12.29
CA ASP A 78 13.07 7.70 11.95
C ASP A 78 13.08 7.50 10.43
N ALA A 79 12.36 8.35 9.70
CA ALA A 79 12.26 8.25 8.25
C ALA A 79 13.60 8.51 7.55
N ARG A 80 14.32 9.57 7.97
CA ARG A 80 15.67 9.88 7.46
C ARG A 80 16.64 8.73 7.75
N MET A 81 16.62 8.19 8.97
CA MET A 81 17.46 7.07 9.37
C MET A 81 17.14 5.81 8.54
N CYS A 82 15.86 5.54 8.28
CA CYS A 82 15.44 4.42 7.43
C CYS A 82 15.99 4.54 6.00
N MET A 83 15.87 5.71 5.38
CA MET A 83 16.43 5.96 4.04
C MET A 83 17.95 5.78 4.04
N HIS A 84 18.63 6.35 5.04
CA HIS A 84 20.07 6.19 5.18
C HIS A 84 20.48 4.72 5.31
N TYR A 85 19.78 3.93 6.13
CA TYR A 85 20.06 2.50 6.25
C TYR A 85 19.82 1.74 4.95
N ILE A 86 18.72 2.00 4.24
CA ILE A 86 18.46 1.33 2.95
C ILE A 86 19.64 1.57 1.99
N SER A 87 20.15 2.81 1.93
CA SER A 87 21.34 3.13 1.13
C SER A 87 22.61 2.47 1.67
N TYR A 88 22.80 2.43 2.98
CA TYR A 88 23.96 1.79 3.62
C TYR A 88 24.04 0.29 3.29
N TRP A 89 22.89 -0.39 3.22
CA TRP A 89 22.78 -1.79 2.81
C TRP A 89 22.86 -2.00 1.29
N GLY A 90 23.27 -0.98 0.53
CA GLY A 90 23.51 -1.06 -0.92
C GLY A 90 22.24 -1.02 -1.78
N LYS A 91 21.08 -0.67 -1.22
CA LYS A 91 19.84 -0.46 -1.98
C LYS A 91 19.70 1.01 -2.37
N ARG A 92 18.82 1.29 -3.34
CA ARG A 92 18.54 2.66 -3.82
C ARG A 92 17.27 3.19 -3.16
N ASN A 93 17.20 4.51 -3.00
CA ASN A 93 15.98 5.19 -2.58
C ASN A 93 15.52 6.14 -3.71
N HIS A 94 15.16 5.57 -4.86
CA HIS A 94 14.63 6.32 -6.00
C HIS A 94 13.14 6.02 -6.19
N ILE A 95 12.30 6.94 -5.73
CA ILE A 95 10.86 6.77 -5.63
C ILE A 95 10.17 7.70 -6.61
N ALA A 96 9.29 7.19 -7.45
CA ALA A 96 8.50 7.98 -8.39
C ALA A 96 7.02 7.96 -8.02
N PHE A 97 6.42 9.15 -7.99
CA PHE A 97 5.00 9.39 -7.78
C PHE A 97 4.39 9.84 -9.11
N LEU A 98 3.52 9.03 -9.72
CA LEU A 98 2.95 9.29 -11.03
C LEU A 98 1.42 9.37 -10.95
N GLY A 99 0.83 10.53 -11.26
CA GLY A 99 -0.61 10.62 -11.25
C GLY A 99 -1.17 12.03 -11.15
N ASP A 100 -2.33 12.11 -10.50
CA ASP A 100 -3.08 13.34 -10.31
C ASP A 100 -2.74 14.08 -8.98
N SER A 101 -3.60 15.01 -8.59
CA SER A 101 -3.43 15.80 -7.37
C SER A 101 -3.37 14.99 -6.08
N ARG A 102 -3.97 13.79 -6.02
CA ARG A 102 -3.94 12.93 -4.83
C ARG A 102 -2.59 12.26 -4.66
N ILE A 103 -2.02 11.75 -5.76
CA ILE A 103 -0.65 11.23 -5.76
C ILE A 103 0.37 12.35 -5.43
N ARG A 104 0.10 13.57 -5.87
CA ARG A 104 0.91 14.74 -5.50
C ARG A 104 0.86 15.05 -4.01
N GLN A 105 -0.30 14.90 -3.36
CA GLN A 105 -0.44 15.08 -1.91
C GLN A 105 0.41 14.05 -1.15
N LEU A 106 0.39 12.78 -1.59
CA LEU A 106 1.28 11.76 -1.02
C LEU A 106 2.76 12.10 -1.20
N TYR A 107 3.17 12.57 -2.38
CA TYR A 107 4.53 13.06 -2.61
C TYR A 107 4.89 14.17 -1.62
N TYR A 108 4.00 15.13 -1.39
CA TYR A 108 4.27 16.21 -0.45
C TYR A 108 4.44 15.75 0.98
N GLU A 109 3.57 14.86 1.46
CA GLU A 109 3.71 14.30 2.82
C GLU A 109 4.99 13.47 2.95
N PHE A 110 5.34 12.72 1.92
CA PHE A 110 6.59 11.97 1.87
C PHE A 110 7.82 12.89 1.95
N VAL A 111 7.87 13.92 1.11
CA VAL A 111 8.97 14.90 1.12
C VAL A 111 8.99 15.69 2.43
N ASN A 112 7.84 16.05 2.99
CA ASN A 112 7.76 16.76 4.27
C ASN A 112 8.31 15.91 5.44
N LEU A 113 8.09 14.59 5.41
CA LEU A 113 8.62 13.66 6.39
C LEU A 113 10.15 13.53 6.31
N LEU A 114 10.74 13.68 5.11
CA LEU A 114 12.18 13.56 4.89
C LEU A 114 12.93 14.89 4.99
N SER A 115 12.32 15.99 4.56
CA SER A 115 12.96 17.29 4.44
C SER A 115 13.14 17.95 5.81
N ASN A 116 14.35 18.46 6.05
CA ASN A 116 14.64 19.34 7.17
C ASN A 116 14.12 20.78 6.91
N GLU A 117 13.93 21.14 5.65
CA GLU A 117 13.39 22.43 5.24
C GLU A 117 11.87 22.36 5.03
N PRO A 118 11.15 23.48 5.24
CA PRO A 118 9.74 23.56 4.89
C PRO A 118 9.55 23.33 3.39
N VAL A 119 8.68 22.39 3.03
CA VAL A 119 8.35 22.10 1.64
C VAL A 119 7.66 23.31 1.03
N LYS A 120 8.33 23.96 0.07
CA LYS A 120 7.76 25.11 -0.63
C LYS A 120 6.50 24.67 -1.40
N ASN A 121 5.48 25.52 -1.40
CA ASN A 121 4.26 25.23 -2.15
C ASN A 121 4.55 25.44 -3.65
N TYR A 122 4.84 24.35 -4.36
CA TYR A 122 5.18 24.42 -5.78
C TYR A 122 3.94 24.68 -6.65
N LYS A 123 4.18 25.17 -7.86
CA LYS A 123 3.15 25.39 -8.88
C LYS A 123 2.30 24.13 -9.06
N ALA A 124 0.98 24.30 -9.12
CA ALA A 124 0.08 23.20 -9.42
C ALA A 124 0.36 22.64 -10.82
N HIS A 125 0.15 21.34 -10.99
CA HIS A 125 0.17 20.65 -12.28
C HIS A 125 1.54 20.65 -13.00
N THR A 126 2.63 20.60 -12.24
CA THR A 126 3.99 20.48 -12.77
C THR A 126 4.72 19.30 -12.15
N ASN A 127 5.72 18.78 -12.87
CA ASN A 127 6.64 17.79 -12.32
C ASN A 127 7.47 18.42 -11.20
N LEU A 128 7.74 17.64 -10.15
CA LEU A 128 8.54 18.06 -9.00
C LEU A 128 9.66 17.05 -8.78
N HIS A 129 10.75 17.51 -8.20
CA HIS A 129 11.89 16.69 -7.86
C HIS A 129 12.39 17.07 -6.47
N PHE A 130 12.65 16.07 -5.65
CA PHE A 130 13.29 16.19 -4.34
C PHE A 130 14.49 15.25 -4.30
N LYS A 131 15.61 15.77 -3.79
CA LYS A 131 16.83 15.01 -3.61
C LYS A 131 17.49 15.40 -2.30
N ASP A 132 17.93 14.41 -1.55
CA ASP A 132 18.76 14.60 -0.36
C ASP A 132 19.95 13.64 -0.44
N ASP A 133 21.13 14.23 -0.61
CA ASP A 133 22.40 13.51 -0.79
C ASP A 133 22.98 12.95 0.51
N GLU A 134 22.51 13.39 1.69
CA GLU A 134 22.93 12.88 3.00
C GLU A 134 22.31 11.50 3.26
N ILE A 135 21.01 11.36 2.97
CA ILE A 135 20.26 10.09 3.12
C ILE A 135 20.09 9.33 1.80
N LYS A 136 20.73 9.82 0.72
CA LYS A 136 20.77 9.20 -0.62
C LYS A 136 19.38 8.86 -1.16
N VAL A 137 18.45 9.81 -1.06
CA VAL A 137 17.08 9.68 -1.57
C VAL A 137 16.83 10.62 -2.73
N SER A 138 16.07 10.13 -3.71
CA SER A 138 15.52 10.88 -4.84
C SER A 138 14.04 10.55 -4.94
N ALA A 139 13.19 11.58 -4.92
CA ALA A 139 11.76 11.45 -5.10
C ALA A 139 11.30 12.34 -6.25
N ASP A 140 10.61 11.75 -7.21
CA ASP A 140 10.05 12.44 -8.37
C ASP A 140 8.53 12.46 -8.28
N PHE A 141 7.90 13.59 -8.55
CA PHE A 141 6.48 13.66 -8.87
C PHE A 141 6.31 13.99 -10.34
N LEU A 142 5.56 13.16 -11.06
CA LEU A 142 5.28 13.29 -12.48
C LEU A 142 3.78 13.55 -12.67
N TRP A 143 3.45 14.72 -13.21
CA TRP A 143 2.07 15.15 -13.43
C TRP A 143 1.50 14.50 -14.70
N HIS A 144 0.88 13.34 -14.51
CA HIS A 144 0.12 12.64 -15.55
C HIS A 144 -1.22 12.20 -14.97
N PRO A 145 -2.21 13.10 -14.91
CA PRO A 145 -3.41 12.88 -14.11
C PRO A 145 -4.44 11.94 -14.75
N MET A 146 -4.17 11.43 -15.95
CA MET A 146 -5.05 10.54 -16.69
C MET A 146 -4.28 9.33 -17.18
N VAL A 147 -4.91 8.17 -17.11
CA VAL A 147 -4.42 6.94 -17.74
C VAL A 147 -4.64 7.04 -19.24
N ASN A 148 -3.61 7.51 -19.94
CA ASN A 148 -3.61 7.73 -21.38
C ASN A 148 -2.19 7.52 -21.96
N THR A 149 -2.03 7.85 -23.25
CA THR A 149 -0.76 7.77 -23.98
C THR A 149 0.38 8.51 -23.28
N SER A 150 0.11 9.63 -22.62
CA SER A 150 1.13 10.39 -21.88
C SER A 150 1.69 9.60 -20.70
N MET A 151 0.81 9.02 -19.87
CA MET A 151 1.23 8.15 -18.76
C MET A 151 1.92 6.87 -19.28
N PHE A 152 1.40 6.27 -20.34
CA PHE A 152 2.01 5.10 -20.99
C PHE A 152 3.48 5.37 -21.39
N TYR A 153 3.77 6.53 -21.99
CA TYR A 153 5.13 6.87 -22.39
C TYR A 153 6.08 7.09 -21.22
N VAL A 154 5.60 7.48 -20.04
CA VAL A 154 6.43 7.53 -18.82
C VAL A 154 6.93 6.13 -18.47
N TYR A 155 6.02 5.16 -18.35
CA TYR A 155 6.40 3.77 -18.07
C TYR A 155 7.32 3.20 -19.14
N LYS A 156 7.02 3.47 -20.42
CA LYS A 156 7.85 3.04 -21.54
C LYS A 156 9.26 3.66 -21.45
N SER A 157 9.37 4.94 -21.09
CA SER A 157 10.68 5.60 -20.95
C SER A 157 11.54 4.96 -19.85
N TRP A 158 10.93 4.55 -18.73
CA TRP A 158 11.66 3.81 -17.69
C TRP A 158 12.18 2.46 -18.17
N LEU A 159 11.43 1.74 -19.00
CA LEU A 159 11.90 0.49 -19.60
C LEU A 159 13.06 0.70 -20.58
N MET A 160 13.10 1.84 -21.27
CA MET A 160 14.19 2.19 -22.19
C MET A 160 15.46 2.65 -21.46
N ASN A 161 15.34 3.07 -20.20
CA ASN A 161 16.49 3.48 -19.39
C ASN A 161 17.25 2.27 -18.83
N GLU A 162 18.53 2.48 -18.56
CA GLU A 162 19.36 1.55 -17.79
C GLU A 162 18.70 1.20 -16.45
N PRO A 163 18.71 -0.09 -16.01
CA PRO A 163 18.04 -0.51 -14.77
C PRO A 163 18.40 0.32 -13.53
N LEU A 164 19.63 0.82 -13.45
CA LEU A 164 20.13 1.66 -12.35
C LEU A 164 19.48 3.05 -12.30
N ASN A 165 19.00 3.56 -13.44
CA ASN A 165 18.36 4.88 -13.56
C ASN A 165 16.84 4.82 -13.41
N ARG A 166 16.27 3.61 -13.26
CA ARG A 166 14.83 3.42 -13.05
C ARG A 166 14.49 3.65 -11.57
N PRO A 167 13.32 4.24 -11.26
CA PRO A 167 12.80 4.24 -9.92
C PRO A 167 12.70 2.81 -9.39
N ASN A 168 13.15 2.57 -8.17
CA ASN A 168 12.99 1.27 -7.53
C ASN A 168 11.65 1.11 -6.81
N GLN A 169 10.92 2.22 -6.63
CA GLN A 169 9.53 2.20 -6.19
C GLN A 169 8.72 3.21 -7.01
N ILE A 170 7.56 2.78 -7.50
CA ILE A 170 6.61 3.62 -8.23
C ILE A 170 5.29 3.59 -7.47
N ILE A 171 4.82 4.75 -7.05
CA ILE A 171 3.48 4.97 -6.50
C ILE A 171 2.67 5.68 -7.58
N THR A 172 1.66 5.00 -8.11
CA THR A 172 0.83 5.52 -9.20
C THR A 172 -0.64 5.46 -8.86
N GLY A 173 -1.43 6.37 -9.43
CA GLY A 173 -2.88 6.35 -9.30
C GLY A 173 -3.52 7.48 -10.10
N SER A 174 -4.70 7.23 -10.63
CA SER A 174 -5.44 8.20 -11.44
C SER A 174 -6.89 7.76 -11.59
N ALA A 175 -7.83 8.67 -11.34
CA ALA A 175 -9.19 8.57 -11.91
C ALA A 175 -9.93 9.91 -11.88
N THR A 176 -9.74 10.69 -10.80
CA THR A 176 -10.55 11.88 -10.51
C THR A 176 -10.53 12.91 -11.64
N TRP A 177 -9.40 13.07 -12.32
CA TRP A 177 -9.27 13.94 -13.48
C TRP A 177 -10.01 13.44 -14.72
N SER A 178 -10.02 12.12 -14.95
CA SER A 178 -10.82 11.52 -16.03
C SER A 178 -12.31 11.78 -15.81
N ILE A 179 -12.79 11.54 -14.58
CA ILE A 179 -14.17 11.78 -14.18
C ILE A 179 -14.51 13.27 -14.36
N LYS A 180 -13.66 14.16 -13.86
CA LYS A 180 -13.86 15.61 -13.91
C LYS A 180 -13.94 16.15 -15.34
N LEU A 181 -12.94 15.84 -16.17
CA LEU A 181 -12.83 16.42 -17.51
C LEU A 181 -13.89 15.88 -18.49
N ASN A 182 -14.36 14.67 -18.26
CA ASN A 182 -15.35 14.02 -19.13
C ASN A 182 -16.74 13.95 -18.51
N ASN A 183 -17.00 14.76 -17.46
CA ASN A 183 -18.29 14.84 -16.79
C ASN A 183 -18.88 13.47 -16.42
N ALA A 184 -18.04 12.59 -15.87
CA ALA A 184 -18.42 11.24 -15.44
C ALA A 184 -19.02 10.34 -16.54
N SER A 185 -18.61 10.53 -17.80
CA SER A 185 -19.11 9.75 -18.93
C SER A 185 -18.68 8.28 -18.90
N GLU A 186 -19.55 7.40 -19.39
CA GLU A 186 -19.23 5.97 -19.54
C GLU A 186 -18.09 5.72 -20.53
N ASP A 187 -17.99 6.55 -21.58
CA ASP A 187 -16.91 6.44 -22.56
C ASP A 187 -15.55 6.74 -21.94
N ALA A 188 -15.47 7.68 -20.98
CA ALA A 188 -14.23 7.94 -20.25
C ALA A 188 -13.81 6.74 -19.39
N LEU A 189 -14.77 6.05 -18.76
CA LEU A 189 -14.51 4.82 -18.01
C LEU A 189 -14.03 3.68 -18.92
N LYS A 190 -14.66 3.50 -20.10
CA LYS A 190 -14.22 2.53 -21.10
C LYS A 190 -12.81 2.84 -21.62
N ASN A 191 -12.53 4.12 -21.90
CA ASN A 191 -11.21 4.57 -22.33
C ASN A 191 -10.16 4.33 -21.23
N PHE A 192 -10.49 4.58 -19.97
CA PHE A 192 -9.63 4.26 -18.84
C PHE A 192 -9.31 2.76 -18.78
N GLN A 193 -10.33 1.90 -18.92
CA GLN A 193 -10.16 0.44 -18.96
C GLN A 193 -9.22 0.01 -20.10
N VAL A 194 -9.46 0.48 -21.32
CA VAL A 194 -8.66 0.16 -22.50
C VAL A 194 -7.23 0.68 -22.39
N ASN A 195 -7.01 1.87 -21.82
CA ASN A 195 -5.66 2.40 -21.65
C ASN A 195 -4.91 1.66 -20.54
N LEU A 196 -5.60 1.22 -19.49
CA LEU A 196 -4.97 0.49 -18.40
C LEU A 196 -4.50 -0.90 -18.83
N THR A 197 -5.24 -1.59 -19.72
CA THR A 197 -4.79 -2.88 -20.30
C THR A 197 -3.50 -2.71 -21.12
N MET A 198 -3.27 -1.55 -21.75
CA MET A 198 -2.01 -1.26 -22.45
C MET A 198 -0.83 -1.03 -21.49
N ILE A 199 -1.08 -0.52 -20.29
CA ILE A 199 -0.05 -0.26 -19.26
C ILE A 199 0.31 -1.52 -18.48
N GLN A 200 -0.67 -2.41 -18.26
CA GLN A 200 -0.53 -3.69 -17.56
C GLN A 200 0.75 -4.48 -17.95
N PRO A 201 1.08 -4.71 -19.24
CA PRO A 201 2.31 -5.42 -19.62
C PRO A 201 3.59 -4.65 -19.28
N LEU A 202 3.55 -3.31 -19.23
CA LEU A 202 4.71 -2.52 -18.82
C LEU A 202 5.04 -2.74 -17.34
N PHE A 203 4.03 -2.93 -16.48
CA PHE A 203 4.24 -3.22 -15.07
C PHE A 203 4.96 -4.56 -14.87
N LYS A 204 4.51 -5.59 -15.59
CA LYS A 204 5.17 -6.89 -15.60
C LYS A 204 6.64 -6.78 -16.01
N ASN A 205 6.95 -6.01 -17.05
CA ASN A 205 8.31 -5.83 -17.56
C ASN A 205 9.18 -5.02 -16.59
N LEU A 206 8.66 -3.96 -15.98
CA LEU A 206 9.38 -3.17 -14.98
C LEU A 206 9.71 -4.00 -13.74
N LYS A 207 8.81 -4.92 -13.37
CA LYS A 207 8.99 -5.83 -12.24
C LYS A 207 9.95 -6.99 -12.54
N ALA A 208 10.05 -7.43 -13.80
CA ALA A 208 10.81 -8.62 -14.21
C ALA A 208 12.28 -8.59 -13.75
N ASP A 209 12.90 -7.41 -13.75
CA ASP A 209 14.28 -7.23 -13.32
C ASP A 209 14.45 -7.19 -11.78
N LYS A 210 13.37 -7.41 -11.01
CA LYS A 210 13.29 -7.32 -9.54
C LYS A 210 13.78 -5.99 -8.94
N ASN A 211 13.92 -4.97 -9.79
CA ASN A 211 14.51 -3.68 -9.43
C ASN A 211 13.47 -2.62 -9.14
N THR A 212 12.21 -2.83 -9.52
CA THR A 212 11.14 -1.83 -9.39
C THR A 212 9.87 -2.45 -8.81
N ASP A 213 9.45 -1.92 -7.66
CA ASP A 213 8.16 -2.21 -7.05
C ASP A 213 7.11 -1.19 -7.53
N ILE A 214 5.94 -1.66 -7.93
CA ILE A 214 4.85 -0.80 -8.40
C ILE A 214 3.68 -0.94 -7.44
N ILE A 215 3.19 0.19 -6.95
CA ILE A 215 2.02 0.31 -6.09
C ILE A 215 0.99 1.16 -6.83
N TRP A 216 -0.17 0.57 -7.09
CA TRP A 216 -1.32 1.29 -7.62
C TRP A 216 -2.25 1.71 -6.48
N MET A 217 -2.32 3.00 -6.21
CA MET A 217 -3.21 3.56 -5.20
C MET A 217 -4.61 3.72 -5.77
N LEU A 218 -5.58 3.09 -5.11
CA LEU A 218 -6.99 3.32 -5.37
C LEU A 218 -7.38 4.74 -4.98
N GLN A 219 -8.48 5.19 -5.55
CA GLN A 219 -9.00 6.52 -5.29
C GLN A 219 -9.83 6.50 -4.01
N ASP A 220 -9.41 7.29 -3.03
CA ASP A 220 -10.12 7.45 -1.76
C ASP A 220 -11.55 7.98 -1.98
N PRO A 221 -12.51 7.65 -1.10
CA PRO A 221 -13.83 8.27 -1.12
C PRO A 221 -13.76 9.79 -0.92
N VAL A 222 -14.86 10.46 -1.28
CA VAL A 222 -15.02 11.91 -1.23
C VAL A 222 -16.31 12.34 -0.56
N ASP A 223 -16.29 13.52 0.04
CA ASP A 223 -17.46 14.12 0.65
C ASP A 223 -18.10 14.96 -0.46
N GLU A 224 -19.07 14.33 -1.12
CA GLU A 224 -19.73 14.88 -2.31
C GLU A 224 -20.34 16.27 -2.02
N ASN A 225 -20.74 16.54 -0.78
CA ASN A 225 -21.34 17.82 -0.37
C ASN A 225 -20.31 18.94 -0.23
N ARG A 226 -19.01 18.60 -0.08
CA ARG A 226 -17.92 19.58 0.08
C ARG A 226 -17.18 19.84 -1.23
N LEU A 227 -17.56 19.17 -2.32
CA LEU A 227 -16.99 19.41 -3.64
C LEU A 227 -17.53 20.71 -4.23
N GLY A 228 -16.64 21.53 -4.78
CA GLY A 228 -17.05 22.69 -5.57
C GLY A 228 -17.78 22.27 -6.85
N LEU A 229 -18.57 23.18 -7.43
CA LEU A 229 -19.38 22.93 -8.64
C LEU A 229 -18.57 22.30 -9.80
N ASN A 230 -17.32 22.70 -9.99
CA ASN A 230 -16.44 22.16 -11.04
C ASN A 230 -15.94 20.72 -10.77
N ARG A 231 -16.36 20.10 -9.67
CA ARG A 231 -16.00 18.75 -9.24
C ARG A 231 -17.23 17.91 -8.81
N SER A 232 -18.44 18.45 -8.93
CA SER A 232 -19.66 17.78 -8.48
C SER A 232 -19.96 16.48 -9.24
N MET A 233 -19.36 16.29 -10.42
CA MET A 233 -19.43 15.03 -11.17
C MET A 233 -18.62 13.89 -10.51
N ILE A 234 -17.69 14.20 -9.61
CA ILE A 234 -16.87 13.20 -8.90
C ILE A 234 -17.69 12.66 -7.73
N THR A 235 -18.44 11.60 -7.99
CA THR A 235 -19.20 10.88 -6.94
C THR A 235 -18.43 9.65 -6.46
N ASN A 236 -18.75 9.17 -5.26
CA ASN A 236 -18.19 7.92 -4.75
C ASN A 236 -18.57 6.74 -5.65
N ARG A 237 -19.75 6.77 -6.28
CA ARG A 237 -20.14 5.77 -7.28
C ARG A 237 -19.17 5.73 -8.47
N GLN A 238 -18.77 6.90 -8.98
CA GLN A 238 -17.82 6.96 -10.09
C GLN A 238 -16.43 6.49 -9.65
N ILE A 239 -15.98 6.89 -8.46
CA ILE A 239 -14.73 6.43 -7.86
C ILE A 239 -14.72 4.89 -7.74
N ASP A 240 -15.79 4.30 -7.19
CA ASP A 240 -15.94 2.86 -7.01
C ASP A 240 -15.88 2.12 -8.36
N GLN A 241 -16.46 2.68 -9.43
CA GLN A 241 -16.39 2.11 -10.78
C GLN A 241 -14.96 2.09 -11.35
N TYR A 242 -14.20 3.18 -11.19
CA TYR A 242 -12.80 3.24 -11.64
C TYR A 242 -11.90 2.34 -10.79
N ASN A 243 -12.09 2.31 -9.47
CA ASN A 243 -11.35 1.43 -8.57
C ASN A 243 -11.59 -0.03 -8.92
N LYS A 244 -12.85 -0.43 -9.19
CA LYS A 244 -13.20 -1.78 -9.63
C LYS A 244 -12.43 -2.18 -10.89
N VAL A 245 -12.42 -1.33 -11.92
CA VAL A 245 -11.65 -1.59 -13.15
C VAL A 245 -10.16 -1.75 -12.86
N ALA A 246 -9.60 -0.93 -11.97
CA ALA A 246 -8.20 -1.02 -11.61
C ALA A 246 -7.89 -2.32 -10.86
N ILE A 247 -8.73 -2.74 -9.90
CA ILE A 247 -8.59 -4.01 -9.19
C ILE A 247 -8.63 -5.18 -10.18
N ASP A 248 -9.69 -5.24 -10.99
CA ASP A 248 -9.94 -6.36 -11.91
C ASP A 248 -8.79 -6.53 -12.94
N LEU A 249 -8.22 -5.43 -13.43
CA LEU A 249 -7.12 -5.47 -14.41
C LEU A 249 -5.74 -5.61 -13.77
N LEU A 250 -5.51 -5.07 -12.58
CA LEU A 250 -4.17 -5.01 -12.00
C LEU A 250 -3.83 -6.21 -11.12
N ASP A 251 -4.81 -7.01 -10.70
CA ASP A 251 -4.58 -8.27 -9.96
C ASP A 251 -3.62 -9.21 -10.73
N GLU A 252 -3.70 -9.20 -12.06
CA GLU A 252 -2.83 -10.00 -12.94
C GLU A 252 -1.49 -9.31 -13.29
N SER A 253 -1.30 -8.03 -12.94
CA SER A 253 -0.27 -7.14 -13.51
C SER A 253 1.05 -7.06 -12.73
N GLN A 254 1.19 -7.81 -11.64
CA GLN A 254 2.30 -7.72 -10.67
C GLN A 254 2.38 -6.40 -9.88
N ALA A 255 1.56 -5.39 -10.19
CA ALA A 255 1.41 -4.21 -9.34
C ALA A 255 0.66 -4.56 -8.05
N LYS A 256 1.12 -4.01 -6.93
CA LYS A 256 0.40 -4.14 -5.65
C LYS A 256 -0.70 -3.09 -5.61
N VAL A 257 -1.95 -3.51 -5.42
CA VAL A 257 -3.05 -2.57 -5.20
C VAL A 257 -3.01 -2.08 -3.75
N TRP A 258 -3.10 -0.77 -3.57
CA TRP A 258 -3.23 -0.12 -2.26
C TRP A 258 -4.67 0.37 -2.09
N SER A 259 -5.43 -0.34 -1.26
CA SER A 259 -6.87 -0.19 -1.04
C SER A 259 -7.25 0.17 0.41
N SER A 260 -6.27 0.54 1.26
CA SER A 260 -6.54 0.86 2.68
C SER A 260 -7.57 1.98 2.87
N SER A 261 -7.70 2.87 1.89
CA SER A 261 -8.64 3.98 1.92
C SER A 261 -10.09 3.57 1.66
N ASP A 262 -10.35 2.37 1.12
CA ASP A 262 -11.72 1.85 0.97
C ASP A 262 -12.41 1.64 2.33
N PHE A 263 -11.62 1.49 3.39
CA PHE A 263 -12.09 1.35 4.77
C PHE A 263 -12.28 2.70 5.49
N TRP A 264 -11.99 3.82 4.82
CA TRP A 264 -12.17 5.14 5.40
C TRP A 264 -13.66 5.52 5.42
N PRO A 265 -14.18 6.08 6.53
CA PRO A 265 -15.58 6.48 6.61
C PRO A 265 -15.93 7.51 5.51
N LYS A 266 -17.02 7.25 4.77
CA LYS A 266 -17.52 8.11 3.69
C LYS A 266 -18.09 9.45 4.19
N GLU A 267 -18.30 9.61 5.50
CA GLU A 267 -18.82 10.81 6.16
C GLU A 267 -17.86 11.29 7.28
N SER A 268 -16.64 11.71 6.94
CA SER A 268 -15.71 12.25 7.95
C SER A 268 -15.24 13.67 7.64
N ASP A 269 -15.18 14.51 8.68
CA ASP A 269 -14.81 15.94 8.61
C ASP A 269 -13.42 16.21 8.00
N ASN A 270 -12.57 15.17 7.91
CA ASN A 270 -11.19 15.25 7.43
C ASN A 270 -10.97 14.71 6.00
N GLN A 271 -12.02 14.43 5.23
CA GLN A 271 -11.83 13.95 3.85
C GLN A 271 -11.07 14.95 2.97
N LEU A 272 -10.16 14.40 2.16
CA LEU A 272 -9.24 15.15 1.32
C LEU A 272 -9.99 16.08 0.37
N LYS A 273 -9.62 17.37 0.40
CA LYS A 273 -10.05 18.32 -0.63
C LYS A 273 -9.37 17.96 -1.95
N ILE A 274 -10.16 17.54 -2.94
CA ILE A 274 -9.74 17.38 -4.35
C ILE A 274 -9.69 18.75 -5.04
#